data_AF-A0A7C7R091-F1
#
_entry.id   AF-A0A7C7R091-F1
#
_cell.length_a   1.000
_cell.length_b   1.000
_cell.length_c   1.000
_cell.angle_alpha   90.00
_cell.angle_beta   90.00
_cell.angle_gamma   90.00
#
_symmetry.space_group_name_H-M   'P 1'
#
loop_
_entity.id
_entity.type
_entity.pdbx_description
1 polymer ?
#
loop_
_entity_poly.entity_id
_entity_poly.type
_entity_poly.pdbx_seq_one_letter_code
_entity_poly.pdbx_strand_id
1 'polypeptide(L)'
;MWVVWLVLGTAVPGMLVSWAAAFAVRRWAPRWGLVDRPGRRKVHARPMPTGGGVAIWLGIVLPFAAGSVVLAVGLAGPLAPGGWLAAALPSWISVHLAGLWQQLGKLWALLAGGTVLMILGLVDDRRGLDWRVRLAVQTGVAVLLVLGGWRMSLFLDQPLVTGALSVVWIVGLVNSFNMLDNMDGLS
;
A
#
# COMPACT_ATOMS: atom_id res chain seq x y z
N MET A 1 2.34 -21.06 -17.76
CA MET A 1 2.05 -19.80 -18.48
C MET A 1 1.38 -18.74 -17.61
N TRP A 2 0.39 -19.06 -16.77
CA TRP A 2 -0.31 -18.04 -15.96
C TRP A 2 0.59 -17.26 -14.98
N VAL A 3 1.55 -17.94 -14.35
CA VAL A 3 2.54 -17.33 -13.44
C VAL A 3 3.35 -16.22 -14.12
N VAL A 4 3.74 -16.41 -15.38
CA VAL A 4 4.54 -15.44 -16.14
C VAL A 4 3.79 -14.12 -16.29
N TRP A 5 2.51 -14.19 -16.66
CA TRP A 5 1.67 -12.99 -16.81
C TRP A 5 1.39 -12.29 -15.47
N LEU A 6 1.22 -13.04 -14.39
CA LEU A 6 1.08 -12.47 -13.05
C LEU A 6 2.36 -11.72 -12.66
N VAL A 7 3.53 -12.34 -12.83
CA VAL A 7 4.83 -11.75 -12.49
C VAL A 7 5.11 -10.51 -13.34
N LEU A 8 4.90 -10.58 -14.66
CA LEU A 8 5.11 -9.46 -15.57
C LEU A 8 4.11 -8.31 -15.37
N GLY A 9 2.85 -8.63 -15.05
CA GLY A 9 1.80 -7.63 -14.87
C GLY A 9 1.79 -6.95 -13.50
N THR A 10 2.43 -7.53 -12.48
CA THR A 10 2.37 -7.04 -11.10
C THR A 10 3.74 -6.86 -10.45
N ALA A 11 4.49 -7.96 -10.27
CA ALA A 11 5.73 -7.96 -9.50
C ALA A 11 6.86 -7.17 -10.17
N VAL A 12 7.06 -7.35 -11.48
CA VAL A 12 8.14 -6.67 -12.22
C VAL A 12 7.95 -5.15 -12.24
N PRO A 13 6.77 -4.60 -12.63
CA PRO A 13 6.53 -3.16 -12.57
C PRO A 13 6.73 -2.60 -11.17
N GLY A 14 6.21 -3.27 -10.13
CA GLY A 14 6.36 -2.82 -8.74
C GLY A 14 7.80 -2.82 -8.27
N MET A 15 8.57 -3.86 -8.62
CA MET A 15 10.00 -3.94 -8.32
C MET A 15 10.79 -2.82 -8.99
N LEU A 16 10.55 -2.57 -10.29
CA LEU A 16 11.25 -1.53 -11.04
C LEU A 16 10.95 -0.13 -10.50
N VAL A 17 9.66 0.15 -10.23
CA VAL A 17 9.24 1.42 -9.65
C VAL A 17 9.81 1.61 -8.24
N SER A 18 9.72 0.58 -7.39
CA SER A 18 10.26 0.63 -6.03
C SER A 18 11.79 0.82 -6.03
N TRP A 19 12.51 0.12 -6.90
CA TRP A 19 13.96 0.26 -7.06
C TRP A 19 14.35 1.68 -7.50
N ALA A 20 13.69 2.22 -8.52
CA ALA A 20 13.92 3.58 -8.99
C ALA A 20 13.57 4.63 -7.92
N ALA A 21 12.45 4.44 -7.22
CA ALA A 21 12.02 5.31 -6.12
C ALA A 21 13.01 5.25 -4.95
N ALA A 22 13.51 4.06 -4.59
CA ALA A 22 14.51 3.90 -3.54
C ALA A 22 15.83 4.61 -3.90
N PHE A 23 16.25 4.54 -5.16
CA PHE A 23 17.40 5.30 -5.65
C PHE A 23 17.18 6.81 -5.52
N ALA A 24 16.00 7.31 -5.91
CA ALA A 24 15.64 8.72 -5.78
C ALA A 24 15.59 9.17 -4.30
N VAL A 25 14.97 8.38 -3.43
CA VAL A 25 14.93 8.63 -1.98
C VAL A 25 16.35 8.70 -1.41
N ARG A 26 17.23 7.75 -1.72
CA ARG A 26 18.64 7.80 -1.27
C ARG A 26 19.36 9.06 -1.73
N ARG A 27 19.05 9.59 -2.92
CA ARG A 27 19.67 10.80 -3.48
C ARG A 27 19.12 12.09 -2.87
N TRP A 28 17.84 12.15 -2.53
CA TRP A 28 17.16 13.38 -2.13
C TRP A 28 16.81 13.49 -0.65
N ALA A 29 16.66 12.38 0.06
CA ALA A 29 16.37 12.37 1.49
C ALA A 29 17.34 13.22 2.33
N PRO A 30 18.67 13.25 2.06
CA PRO A 30 19.59 14.16 2.74
C PRO A 30 19.27 15.65 2.59
N ARG A 31 18.76 16.05 1.42
CA ARG A 31 18.40 17.44 1.15
C ARG A 31 17.11 17.86 1.85
N TRP A 32 16.23 16.90 2.14
CA TRP A 32 14.96 17.12 2.82
C TRP A 32 15.02 16.89 4.33
N GLY A 33 16.23 16.67 4.88
CA GLY A 33 16.41 16.36 6.30
C GLY A 33 15.80 15.02 6.72
N LEU A 34 15.42 14.17 5.76
CA LEU A 34 15.00 12.78 5.99
C LEU A 34 16.23 11.91 6.21
N VAL A 35 16.92 12.16 7.31
CA VAL A 35 18.15 11.45 7.62
C VAL A 35 18.13 11.09 9.09
N ASP A 36 18.30 9.80 9.33
CA ASP A 36 18.58 9.32 10.66
C ASP A 36 20.06 9.53 10.99
N ARG A 37 20.32 10.23 12.11
CA ARG A 37 21.67 10.56 12.55
C ARG A 37 22.16 9.55 13.59
N PRO A 38 23.45 9.17 13.56
CA PRO A 38 24.03 8.25 14.52
C PRO A 38 23.87 8.77 15.96
N GLY A 39 23.55 7.87 16.88
CA GLY A 39 23.37 8.15 18.31
C GLY A 39 23.84 6.98 19.16
N ARG A 40 23.85 7.13 20.49
CA ARG A 40 24.41 6.14 21.44
C ARG A 40 23.78 4.73 21.39
N ARG A 41 22.61 4.57 20.77
CA ARG A 41 21.88 3.29 20.61
C ARG A 41 21.78 2.83 19.14
N LYS A 42 22.56 3.39 18.22
CA LYS A 42 22.45 3.09 16.77
C LYS A 42 23.73 2.44 16.26
N VAL A 43 23.59 1.31 15.58
CA VAL A 43 24.68 0.52 14.99
C VAL A 43 25.33 1.17 13.75
N HIS A 44 24.72 2.21 13.18
CA HIS A 44 25.24 2.88 11.99
C HIS A 44 26.12 4.08 12.37
N ALA A 45 27.32 4.17 11.80
CA ALA A 45 28.23 5.30 12.02
C ALA A 45 27.97 6.49 11.06
N ARG A 46 27.22 6.26 9.98
CA ARG A 46 26.92 7.27 8.95
C ARG A 46 25.43 7.62 8.99
N PRO A 47 25.05 8.89 8.68
CA PRO A 47 23.65 9.26 8.58
C PRO A 47 22.95 8.47 7.47
N MET A 48 21.84 7.79 7.80
CA MET A 48 21.10 6.92 6.88
C MET A 48 19.83 7.63 6.38
N PRO A 49 19.57 7.66 5.07
CA PRO A 49 18.35 8.28 4.55
C PRO A 49 17.10 7.54 5.03
N THR A 50 16.13 8.26 5.56
CA THR A 50 14.81 7.73 5.96
C THR A 50 13.81 7.86 4.81
N GLY A 51 12.77 7.02 4.80
CA GLY A 51 11.72 7.07 3.77
C GLY A 51 11.69 5.89 2.79
N GLY A 52 12.27 4.73 3.14
CA GLY A 52 12.11 3.50 2.35
C GLY A 52 10.63 3.12 2.12
N GLY A 53 9.76 3.41 3.10
CA GLY A 53 8.30 3.23 2.97
C GLY A 53 7.68 4.00 1.79
N VAL A 54 8.21 5.18 1.43
CA VAL A 54 7.75 5.94 0.25
C VAL A 54 8.06 5.18 -1.04
N ALA A 55 9.24 4.56 -1.13
CA ALA A 55 9.62 3.78 -2.30
C ALA A 55 8.73 2.54 -2.48
N ILE A 56 8.45 1.82 -1.38
CA ILE A 56 7.54 0.68 -1.39
C ILE A 56 6.12 1.13 -1.78
N TRP A 57 5.64 2.22 -1.19
CA TRP A 57 4.31 2.76 -1.48
C TRP A 57 4.14 3.13 -2.95
N LEU A 58 5.11 3.84 -3.54
CA LEU A 58 5.11 4.18 -4.97
C LEU A 58 5.16 2.94 -5.86
N GLY A 59 5.91 1.91 -5.44
CA GLY A 59 5.96 0.61 -6.11
C GLY A 59 4.63 -0.12 -6.18
N ILE A 60 3.69 0.17 -5.27
CA ILE A 60 2.33 -0.39 -5.29
C ILE A 60 1.39 0.54 -6.07
N VAL A 61 1.39 1.83 -5.74
CA VAL A 61 0.40 2.78 -6.27
C VAL A 61 0.59 3.08 -7.74
N LEU A 62 1.82 3.28 -8.22
CA LEU A 62 2.03 3.68 -9.62
C LEU A 62 1.70 2.55 -10.61
N PRO A 63 2.12 1.29 -10.41
CA PRO A 63 1.66 0.20 -11.26
C PRO A 63 0.15 -0.03 -11.18
N PHE A 64 -0.44 0.09 -10.00
CA PHE A 64 -1.89 -0.03 -9.83
C PHE A 64 -2.65 1.09 -10.57
N ALA A 65 -2.15 2.32 -10.51
CA ALA A 65 -2.68 3.46 -11.24
C ALA A 65 -2.60 3.26 -12.75
N ALA A 66 -1.42 2.88 -13.24
CA ALA A 66 -1.19 2.57 -14.65
C ALA A 66 -2.12 1.43 -15.11
N GLY A 67 -2.24 0.36 -14.34
CA GLY A 67 -3.15 -0.75 -14.62
C GLY A 67 -4.62 -0.33 -14.65
N SER A 68 -5.04 0.55 -13.72
CA SER A 68 -6.39 1.12 -13.71
C SER A 68 -6.68 1.95 -14.97
N VAL A 69 -5.72 2.76 -15.41
CA VAL A 69 -5.84 3.55 -16.65
C VAL A 69 -5.85 2.66 -17.89
N VAL A 70 -4.96 1.67 -17.96
CA VAL A 70 -4.93 0.68 -19.05
C VAL A 70 -6.25 -0.08 -19.12
N LEU A 71 -6.80 -0.49 -17.96
CA LEU A 71 -8.10 -1.15 -17.89
C LEU A 71 -9.23 -0.20 -18.35
N ALA A 72 -9.23 1.05 -17.89
CA ALA A 72 -10.22 2.05 -18.29
C ALA A 72 -10.19 2.29 -19.81
N VAL A 73 -9.02 2.53 -20.39
CA VAL A 73 -8.84 2.76 -21.84
C VAL A 73 -9.13 1.49 -22.65
N GLY A 74 -8.72 0.33 -22.14
CA GLY A 74 -8.97 -0.97 -22.76
C GLY A 74 -10.45 -1.35 -22.80
N LEU A 75 -11.24 -0.89 -21.82
CA LEU A 75 -12.69 -1.11 -21.74
C LEU A 75 -13.52 0.01 -22.38
N ALA A 76 -13.00 1.25 -22.45
CA ALA A 76 -13.68 2.40 -23.06
C ALA A 76 -13.35 2.60 -24.57
N GLY A 77 -12.48 1.78 -25.14
CA GLY A 77 -12.17 1.80 -26.57
C GLY A 77 -13.34 1.31 -27.45
N PRO A 78 -13.26 1.45 -28.80
CA PRO A 78 -14.39 1.34 -29.73
C PRO A 78 -15.12 -0.03 -29.84
N LEU A 79 -14.78 -1.01 -28.99
CA LEU A 79 -15.32 -2.37 -29.01
C LEU A 79 -15.42 -2.93 -27.58
N ALA A 80 -16.54 -2.69 -26.91
CA ALA A 80 -17.08 -3.68 -25.99
C ALA A 80 -17.36 -4.98 -26.79
N PRO A 81 -17.57 -6.12 -26.10
CA PRO A 81 -16.61 -7.24 -25.98
C PRO A 81 -15.69 -7.46 -27.21
N GLY A 82 -14.36 -7.45 -26.97
CA GLY A 82 -13.33 -7.74 -27.99
C GLY A 82 -12.26 -6.66 -28.18
N GLY A 83 -12.25 -5.60 -27.37
CA GLY A 83 -11.27 -4.50 -27.46
C GLY A 83 -9.80 -4.94 -27.45
N TRP A 84 -8.90 -4.06 -27.89
CA TRP A 84 -7.47 -4.34 -28.07
C TRP A 84 -6.81 -4.99 -26.85
N LEU A 85 -7.24 -4.63 -25.64
CA LEU A 85 -6.74 -5.20 -24.39
C LEU A 85 -7.18 -6.67 -24.22
N ALA A 86 -8.43 -6.99 -24.53
CA ALA A 86 -8.94 -8.36 -24.49
C ALA A 86 -8.30 -9.24 -25.57
N ALA A 87 -7.92 -8.67 -26.71
CA ALA A 87 -7.22 -9.35 -27.79
C ALA A 87 -5.72 -9.58 -27.49
N ALA A 88 -5.07 -8.64 -26.78
CA ALA A 88 -3.67 -8.75 -26.39
C ALA A 88 -3.43 -9.67 -25.19
N LEU A 89 -4.45 -9.89 -24.37
CA LEU A 89 -4.37 -10.72 -23.17
C LEU A 89 -4.79 -12.16 -23.44
N PRO A 90 -4.18 -13.14 -22.76
CA PRO A 90 -4.67 -14.51 -22.75
C PRO A 90 -6.14 -14.60 -22.33
N SER A 91 -6.88 -15.57 -22.88
CA SER A 91 -8.31 -15.78 -22.61
C SER A 91 -8.65 -15.91 -21.13
N TRP A 92 -7.77 -16.54 -20.34
CA TRP A 92 -7.95 -16.69 -18.90
C TRP A 92 -7.81 -15.37 -18.11
N ILE A 93 -7.19 -14.32 -18.67
CA ILE A 93 -7.16 -12.97 -18.05
C ILE A 93 -8.34 -12.14 -18.56
N SER A 94 -8.63 -12.21 -19.86
CA SER A 94 -9.63 -11.34 -20.49
C SER A 94 -11.03 -11.53 -19.90
N VAL A 95 -11.38 -12.75 -19.46
CA VAL A 95 -12.64 -13.06 -18.77
C VAL A 95 -12.78 -12.32 -17.43
N HIS A 96 -11.67 -11.95 -16.78
CA HIS A 96 -11.69 -11.28 -15.47
C HIS A 96 -11.72 -9.74 -15.54
N LEU A 97 -11.56 -9.13 -16.72
CA LEU A 97 -11.45 -7.67 -16.87
C LEU A 97 -12.67 -6.92 -16.32
N ALA A 98 -13.87 -7.43 -16.55
CA ALA A 98 -15.10 -6.85 -16.02
C ALA A 98 -15.16 -6.91 -14.48
N GLY A 99 -14.70 -8.02 -13.89
CA GLY A 99 -14.60 -8.17 -12.44
C GLY A 99 -13.55 -7.23 -11.85
N LEU A 100 -12.39 -7.09 -12.50
CA LEU A 100 -11.35 -6.14 -12.08
C LEU A 100 -11.89 -4.71 -12.05
N TRP A 101 -12.66 -4.30 -13.07
CA TRP A 101 -13.27 -2.98 -13.15
C TRP A 101 -14.19 -2.70 -11.95
N GLN A 102 -15.05 -3.67 -11.61
CA GLN A 102 -15.97 -3.54 -10.47
C GLN A 102 -15.26 -3.44 -9.12
N GLN A 103 -14.07 -4.05 -9.00
CA GLN A 103 -13.30 -4.04 -7.76
C GLN A 103 -12.36 -2.83 -7.62
N LEU A 104 -12.09 -2.08 -8.71
CA LEU A 104 -11.17 -0.94 -8.70
C LEU A 104 -11.50 0.07 -7.60
N GLY A 105 -12.78 0.44 -7.44
CA GLY A 105 -13.20 1.41 -6.44
C GLY A 105 -12.85 0.98 -5.01
N LYS A 106 -13.05 -0.31 -4.69
CA LYS A 106 -12.70 -0.87 -3.37
C LYS A 106 -11.18 -0.84 -3.16
N LEU A 107 -10.42 -1.29 -4.15
CA LEU A 107 -8.95 -1.30 -4.06
C LEU A 107 -8.36 0.11 -3.93
N TRP A 108 -8.91 1.10 -4.64
CA TRP A 108 -8.54 2.50 -4.48
C TRP A 108 -8.88 3.04 -3.09
N ALA A 109 -10.02 2.66 -2.50
CA ALA A 109 -10.35 3.03 -1.12
C ALA A 109 -9.35 2.43 -0.11
N LEU A 110 -8.95 1.17 -0.31
CA LEU A 110 -7.91 0.53 0.51
C LEU A 110 -6.57 1.26 0.38
N LEU A 111 -6.16 1.59 -0.85
CA LEU A 111 -4.93 2.34 -1.10
C LEU A 111 -4.98 3.77 -0.55
N ALA A 112 -6.15 4.42 -0.55
CA ALA A 112 -6.31 5.73 0.08
C ALA A 112 -6.06 5.64 1.60
N GLY A 113 -6.62 4.62 2.27
CA GLY A 113 -6.33 4.33 3.68
C GLY A 113 -4.85 4.06 3.92
N GLY A 114 -4.22 3.22 3.09
CA GLY A 114 -2.78 2.97 3.13
C GLY A 114 -1.92 4.23 2.92
N THR A 115 -2.36 5.15 2.06
CA THR A 115 -1.69 6.44 1.84
C THR A 115 -1.69 7.28 3.12
N VAL A 116 -2.83 7.36 3.80
CA VAL A 116 -2.94 8.08 5.09
C VAL A 116 -1.99 7.49 6.12
N LEU A 117 -1.92 6.16 6.22
CA LEU A 117 -1.01 5.47 7.15
C LEU A 117 0.47 5.66 6.77
N MET A 118 0.80 5.63 5.47
CA MET A 118 2.16 5.92 4.99
C MET A 118 2.58 7.35 5.32
N ILE A 119 1.70 8.33 5.09
CA ILE A 119 1.96 9.74 5.44
C ILE A 119 2.11 9.88 6.96
N LEU A 120 1.23 9.24 7.75
CA LEU A 120 1.33 9.24 9.21
C LEU A 120 2.70 8.73 9.67
N GLY A 121 3.16 7.60 9.12
CA GLY A 121 4.49 7.05 9.41
C GLY A 121 5.62 8.02 9.03
N LEU A 122 5.56 8.61 7.83
CA LEU A 122 6.57 9.59 7.39
C LEU A 122 6.58 10.87 8.25
N VAL A 123 5.43 11.29 8.76
CA VAL A 123 5.32 12.43 9.69
C VAL A 123 5.85 12.04 11.07
N ASP A 124 5.55 10.83 11.55
CA ASP A 124 6.07 10.29 12.81
C ASP A 124 7.60 10.23 12.79
N ASP A 125 8.20 9.71 11.72
CA ASP A 125 9.66 9.64 11.55
C ASP A 125 10.33 11.03 11.63
N ARG A 126 9.63 12.08 11.18
CA ARG A 126 10.17 13.45 11.18
C ARG A 126 9.92 14.21 12.46
N ARG A 127 8.76 14.01 13.10
CA ARG A 127 8.27 14.87 14.18
C ARG A 127 8.19 14.16 15.54
N GLY A 128 8.26 12.83 15.57
CA GLY A 128 8.04 12.03 16.78
C GLY A 128 6.65 12.28 17.36
N LEU A 129 5.61 11.81 16.66
CA LEU A 129 4.23 12.04 17.07
C LEU A 129 3.90 11.29 18.36
N ASP A 130 3.03 11.89 19.17
CA ASP A 130 2.49 11.21 20.35
C ASP A 130 1.68 9.97 19.94
N TRP A 131 1.76 8.92 20.75
CA TRP A 131 1.10 7.64 20.50
C TRP A 131 -0.42 7.79 20.33
N ARG A 132 -1.03 8.78 20.99
CA ARG A 132 -2.44 9.12 20.88
C ARG A 132 -2.84 9.53 19.48
N VAL A 133 -2.03 10.38 18.83
CA VAL A 133 -2.30 10.85 17.46
C VAL A 133 -2.19 9.68 16.49
N ARG A 134 -1.18 8.83 16.66
CA ARG A 134 -0.97 7.66 15.81
C ARG A 134 -2.14 6.70 15.90
N LEU A 135 -2.55 6.34 17.12
CA LEU A 135 -3.71 5.47 17.34
C LEU A 135 -5.01 6.09 16.83
N ALA A 136 -5.22 7.39 17.03
CA ALA A 136 -6.43 8.08 16.55
C ALA A 136 -6.56 8.00 15.02
N VAL A 137 -5.47 8.30 14.29
CA VAL A 137 -5.46 8.22 12.82
C VAL A 137 -5.61 6.78 12.34
N GLN A 138 -4.88 5.82 12.94
CA GLN A 138 -5.00 4.40 12.60
C GLN A 138 -6.42 3.88 12.82
N THR A 139 -7.04 4.23 13.95
CA THR A 139 -8.42 3.86 14.29
C THR A 139 -9.40 4.51 13.33
N GLY A 140 -9.23 5.79 13.00
CA GLY A 140 -10.07 6.50 12.02
C GLY A 140 -10.03 5.83 10.64
N VAL A 141 -8.84 5.50 10.14
CA VAL A 141 -8.68 4.76 8.87
C VAL A 141 -9.34 3.39 8.96
N ALA A 142 -9.13 2.65 10.03
CA ALA A 142 -9.71 1.32 10.23
C ALA A 142 -11.25 1.37 10.26
N VAL A 143 -11.85 2.35 10.96
CA VAL A 143 -13.30 2.56 11.00
C VAL A 143 -13.83 2.86 9.60
N LEU A 144 -13.20 3.75 8.83
CA LEU A 144 -13.63 4.07 7.47
C LEU A 144 -13.58 2.85 6.54
N LEU A 145 -12.54 2.03 6.64
CA LEU A 145 -12.45 0.78 5.87
C LEU A 145 -13.55 -0.22 6.27
N VAL A 146 -13.79 -0.39 7.57
CA VAL A 146 -14.86 -1.26 8.10
C VAL A 146 -16.25 -0.78 7.68
N LEU A 147 -16.50 0.53 7.66
CA LEU A 147 -17.74 1.11 7.13
C LEU A 147 -17.86 0.88 5.62
N GLY A 148 -16.73 0.91 4.88
CA GLY A 148 -16.64 0.55 3.47
C GLY A 148 -16.77 -0.95 3.16
N GLY A 149 -17.02 -1.79 4.16
CA GLY A 149 -17.24 -3.23 4.01
C GLY A 149 -16.01 -4.11 4.15
N TRP A 150 -14.84 -3.55 4.49
CA TRP A 150 -13.64 -4.31 4.81
C TRP A 150 -13.73 -4.85 6.23
N ARG A 151 -14.44 -5.98 6.39
CA ARG A 151 -14.70 -6.62 7.68
C ARG A 151 -14.20 -8.06 7.66
N MET A 152 -13.86 -8.59 8.82
CA MET A 152 -13.65 -10.02 9.00
C MET A 152 -14.90 -10.81 8.61
N SER A 153 -14.71 -11.95 7.99
CA SER A 153 -15.78 -12.92 7.77
C SER A 153 -15.82 -13.88 8.95
N LEU A 154 -16.38 -13.44 10.08
CA LEU A 154 -16.67 -14.34 11.20
C LEU A 154 -17.98 -15.07 10.91
N PHE A 155 -18.07 -16.36 11.27
CA PHE A 155 -19.32 -17.15 11.23
C PHE A 155 -20.32 -16.72 12.33
N LEU A 156 -20.35 -15.43 12.64
CA LEU A 156 -21.19 -14.80 13.64
C LEU A 156 -22.09 -13.78 12.91
N ASP A 157 -23.41 -13.94 13.01
CA ASP A 157 -24.39 -12.99 12.46
C ASP A 157 -24.53 -11.73 13.33
N GLN A 158 -23.41 -11.10 13.66
CA GLN A 158 -23.36 -9.90 14.53
C GLN A 158 -22.47 -8.82 13.90
N PRO A 159 -23.02 -7.96 13.01
CA PRO A 159 -22.24 -6.98 12.25
C PRO A 159 -21.45 -5.98 13.10
N LEU A 160 -21.98 -5.62 14.28
CA LEU A 160 -21.30 -4.70 15.21
C LEU A 160 -20.07 -5.35 15.84
N VAL A 161 -20.19 -6.61 16.28
CA VAL A 161 -19.09 -7.36 16.88
C VAL A 161 -17.99 -7.58 15.84
N THR A 162 -18.36 -8.06 14.66
CA THR A 162 -17.42 -8.29 13.56
C THR A 162 -16.75 -7.00 13.11
N GLY A 163 -17.49 -5.89 13.05
CA GLY A 163 -16.94 -4.56 12.74
C GLY A 163 -15.95 -4.09 13.80
N ALA A 164 -16.30 -4.14 15.09
CA ALA A 164 -15.43 -3.74 16.19
C ALA A 164 -14.14 -4.57 16.23
N LEU A 165 -14.25 -5.90 16.10
CA LEU A 165 -13.09 -6.79 16.04
C LEU A 165 -12.21 -6.50 14.82
N SER A 166 -12.80 -6.17 13.68
CA SER A 166 -12.04 -5.78 12.47
C SER A 166 -11.25 -4.50 12.69
N VAL A 167 -11.84 -3.48 13.36
CA VAL A 167 -11.12 -2.25 13.71
C VAL A 167 -9.93 -2.55 14.62
N VAL A 168 -10.18 -3.30 15.71
CA VAL A 168 -9.12 -3.69 16.66
C VAL A 168 -8.02 -4.46 15.96
N TRP A 169 -8.37 -5.36 15.05
CA TRP A 169 -7.40 -6.15 14.30
C TRP A 169 -6.56 -5.31 13.34
N ILE A 170 -7.18 -4.43 12.56
CA ILE A 170 -6.45 -3.55 11.63
C ILE A 170 -5.48 -2.66 12.41
N VAL A 171 -5.94 -2.01 13.49
CA VAL A 171 -5.10 -1.14 14.33
C VAL A 171 -3.99 -1.95 14.99
N GLY A 172 -4.32 -3.11 15.56
CA GLY A 172 -3.36 -4.01 16.21
C GLY A 172 -2.29 -4.51 15.26
N LEU A 173 -2.65 -4.89 14.04
CA LEU A 173 -1.72 -5.34 13.01
C LEU A 173 -0.78 -4.21 12.57
N VAL A 174 -1.32 -3.00 12.31
CA VAL A 174 -0.50 -1.83 11.94
C VAL A 174 0.48 -1.47 13.07
N ASN A 175 0.01 -1.43 14.31
CA ASN A 175 0.87 -1.13 15.46
C ASN A 175 1.93 -2.22 15.69
N SER A 176 1.59 -3.50 15.48
CA SER A 176 2.51 -4.62 15.65
C SER A 176 3.66 -4.59 14.63
N PHE A 177 3.37 -4.31 13.35
CA PHE A 177 4.42 -4.15 12.34
C PHE A 177 5.33 -2.95 12.62
N ASN A 178 4.78 -1.83 13.09
CA ASN A 178 5.59 -0.67 13.49
C ASN A 178 6.52 -0.99 14.67
N MET A 179 6.05 -1.79 15.65
CA MET A 179 6.89 -2.25 16.75
C MET A 179 8.00 -3.18 16.28
N LEU A 180 7.70 -4.12 15.38
CA LEU A 180 8.69 -5.03 14.81
C LEU A 180 9.80 -4.30 14.05
N ASP A 181 9.44 -3.32 13.21
CA ASP A 181 10.42 -2.52 12.44
C ASP A 181 11.33 -1.68 13.36
N ASN A 182 10.81 -1.22 14.50
CA ASN A 182 11.57 -0.45 15.49
C ASN A 182 12.43 -1.33 16.44
N MET A 183 12.32 -2.66 16.36
CA MET A 183 13.10 -3.59 17.20
C MET A 183 14.50 -3.89 16.64
N ASP A 184 14.80 -3.56 15.38
CA ASP A 184 16.13 -3.73 14.76
C ASP A 184 17.23 -2.82 15.36
N GLY A 185 16.90 -2.01 16.36
CA GLY A 185 17.84 -1.25 17.20
C GLY A 185 18.22 -1.93 18.53
N LEU A 186 17.80 -3.17 18.79
CA LEU A 186 18.02 -3.89 20.06
C LEU A 186 19.09 -5.00 20.03
N SER A 187 19.88 -5.12 18.94
CA SER A 187 21.07 -6.00 18.88
C SER A 187 22.37 -5.20 18.90
#